data_AF-A0A953W1W7-F1
#
_entry.id   AF-A0A953W1W7-F1
#
_cell.length_a   1.000
_cell.length_b   1.000
_cell.length_c   1.000
_cell.angle_alpha   90.00
_cell.angle_beta   90.00
_cell.angle_gamma   90.00
#
_symmetry.space_group_name_H-M   'P 1'
#
loop_
_entity.id
_entity.type
_entity.pdbx_description
1 polymer ?
#
loop_
_entity_poly.entity_id
_entity_poly.type
_entity_poly.pdbx_seq_one_letter_code
_entity_poly.pdbx_strand_id
1 'polypeptide(L)'
;AIVDKRREKAGVSEVMHIIGDVEGRECILVDDIVDSGGTLCNAAEALLKEKAKSVSAYITHGVLSNGAVKRVDDSMLKELVVTDSIDPNGRKHKSNKIREISVAALMGDAIWRIANEQSVSSLFE
;
A
#
# COMPACT_ATOMS: atom_id res chain seq x y z
N ALA A 1 1.41 6.14 14.46
CA ALA A 1 0.20 6.97 14.33
C ALA A 1 -0.87 6.16 13.60
N ILE A 2 -2.14 6.50 13.78
CA ILE A 2 -3.27 5.88 13.07
C ILE A 2 -3.95 6.97 12.24
N VAL A 3 -4.28 6.66 10.98
CA VAL A 3 -5.05 7.55 10.12
C VAL A 3 -6.53 7.16 10.25
N ASP A 4 -7.27 7.89 11.08
CA ASP A 4 -8.71 7.69 11.28
C ASP A 4 -9.50 8.41 10.18
N LYS A 5 -10.17 7.62 9.35
CA LYS A 5 -10.99 8.11 8.24
C LYS A 5 -12.42 8.28 8.70
N ARG A 6 -12.87 9.52 8.90
CA ARG A 6 -14.26 9.81 9.25
C ARG A 6 -15.05 10.31 8.05
N ARG A 7 -16.27 9.78 7.87
CA ARG A 7 -17.23 10.25 6.88
C ARG A 7 -18.43 10.83 7.60
N GLU A 8 -18.64 12.14 7.49
CA GLU A 8 -19.81 12.79 8.08
C GLU A 8 -21.08 12.57 7.24
N LYS A 9 -20.96 12.55 5.90
CA LYS A 9 -22.06 12.27 4.96
C LYS A 9 -21.55 11.64 3.66
N ALA A 10 -22.42 10.93 2.95
CA ALA A 10 -22.12 10.44 1.60
C ALA A 10 -21.84 11.63 0.66
N GLY A 11 -20.70 11.61 -0.03
CA GLY A 11 -20.34 12.61 -1.04
C GLY A 11 -19.60 13.86 -0.54
N VAL A 12 -19.33 13.99 0.77
CA VAL A 12 -18.51 15.09 1.31
C VAL A 12 -17.04 14.66 1.37
N SER A 13 -16.13 15.59 1.04
CA SER A 13 -14.68 15.41 1.10
C SER A 13 -14.27 14.79 2.44
N GLU A 14 -13.53 13.68 2.37
CA GLU A 14 -13.14 12.88 3.52
C GLU A 14 -12.13 13.66 4.40
N VAL A 15 -12.37 13.73 5.72
CA VAL A 15 -11.41 14.30 6.67
C VAL A 15 -10.61 13.15 7.28
N MET A 16 -9.28 13.24 7.19
CA MET A 16 -8.34 12.26 7.74
C MET A 16 -7.75 12.82 9.03
N HIS A 17 -8.04 12.18 10.16
CA HIS A 17 -7.45 12.55 11.45
C HIS A 17 -6.24 11.68 11.74
N ILE A 18 -5.12 12.30 12.13
CA ILE A 18 -3.91 11.58 12.51
C ILE A 18 -3.86 11.49 14.03
N ILE A 19 -3.92 10.26 14.55
CA ILE A 19 -3.78 9.96 15.96
C ILE A 19 -2.33 9.56 16.22
N GLY A 20 -1.58 10.43 16.91
CA GLY A 20 -0.16 10.24 17.24
C GLY A 20 0.76 11.23 16.52
N ASP A 21 2.00 11.35 16.99
CA ASP A 21 3.00 12.27 16.45
C ASP A 21 3.77 11.68 15.25
N VAL A 22 3.85 12.47 14.17
CA VAL A 22 4.54 12.13 12.92
C VAL A 22 5.54 13.21 12.48
N GLU A 23 5.68 14.32 13.22
CA GLU A 23 6.52 15.46 12.81
C GLU A 23 7.98 15.03 12.64
N GLY A 24 8.56 15.33 11.48
CA GLY A 24 9.94 14.99 11.14
C GLY A 24 10.21 13.50 10.88
N ARG A 25 9.19 12.63 10.90
CA ARG A 25 9.36 11.17 10.74
C ARG A 25 9.12 10.69 9.32
N GLU A 26 9.83 9.63 8.92
CA GLU A 26 9.49 8.88 7.70
C GLU A 26 8.36 7.91 8.03
N CYS A 27 7.22 8.06 7.36
CA CYS A 27 6.03 7.27 7.61
C CYS A 27 5.87 6.18 6.57
N ILE A 28 5.50 4.99 7.03
CA ILE A 28 5.17 3.84 6.18
C ILE A 28 3.69 3.53 6.39
N LEU A 29 2.92 3.65 5.32
CA LEU A 29 1.54 3.17 5.26
C LEU A 29 1.56 1.67 4.93
N VAL A 30 0.88 0.88 5.74
CA VAL A 30 0.74 -0.56 5.54
C VAL A 30 -0.74 -0.88 5.42
N ASP A 31 -1.11 -1.64 4.39
CA ASP A 31 -2.47 -2.12 4.16
C ASP A 31 -2.43 -3.46 3.43
N ASP A 32 -3.53 -4.19 3.43
CA ASP A 32 -3.62 -5.47 2.72
C ASP A 32 -3.82 -5.28 1.21
N ILE A 33 -4.68 -4.33 0.80
CA ILE A 33 -5.09 -4.18 -0.59
C ILE A 33 -5.24 -2.71 -1.01
N VAL A 34 -4.87 -2.41 -2.25
CA VAL A 34 -5.12 -1.11 -2.87
C VAL A 34 -5.85 -1.27 -4.19
N ASP A 35 -7.05 -0.70 -4.25
CA ASP A 35 -7.88 -0.65 -5.47
C ASP A 35 -7.72 0.68 -6.21
N SER A 36 -8.50 1.71 -5.86
CA SER A 36 -8.40 3.01 -6.53
C SER A 36 -7.19 3.85 -6.08
N GLY A 37 -6.55 3.53 -4.95
CA GLY A 37 -5.44 4.32 -4.39
C GLY A 37 -5.84 5.66 -3.75
N GLY A 38 -7.12 6.04 -3.77
CA GLY A 38 -7.60 7.32 -3.21
C GLY A 38 -7.33 7.47 -1.72
N THR A 39 -7.72 6.48 -0.91
CA THR A 39 -7.47 6.49 0.55
C THR A 39 -5.99 6.66 0.87
N LEU A 40 -5.13 5.93 0.15
CA LEU A 40 -3.70 5.90 0.39
C LEU A 40 -3.02 7.22 0.00
N CYS A 41 -3.41 7.82 -1.12
CA CYS A 41 -2.91 9.14 -1.53
C CYS A 41 -3.37 10.24 -0.56
N ASN A 42 -4.63 10.21 -0.11
CA ASN A 42 -5.16 11.16 0.86
C ASN A 42 -4.47 11.02 2.23
N ALA A 43 -4.18 9.79 2.67
CA ALA A 43 -3.43 9.53 3.89
C ALA A 43 -2.01 10.10 3.82
N ALA A 44 -1.33 9.92 2.69
CA ALA A 44 -0.01 10.48 2.47
C ALA A 44 -0.02 12.02 2.52
N GLU A 45 -1.00 12.65 1.89
CA GLU A 45 -1.16 14.10 1.95
C GLU A 45 -1.41 14.60 3.38
N ALA A 46 -2.30 13.92 4.13
CA ALA A 46 -2.58 14.27 5.53
C ALA A 46 -1.33 14.16 6.41
N LEU A 47 -0.55 13.08 6.28
CA LEU A 47 0.67 12.88 7.06
C LEU A 47 1.73 13.96 6.78
N LEU A 48 1.86 14.38 5.53
CA LEU A 48 2.79 15.45 5.16
C LEU A 48 2.30 16.82 5.64
N LYS A 49 0.99 17.06 5.70
CA LYS A 49 0.41 18.28 6.33
C LYS A 49 0.71 18.34 7.82
N GLU A 50 0.75 17.19 8.50
CA GLU A 50 1.24 17.04 9.88
C GLU A 50 2.78 16.94 9.96
N LYS A 51 3.48 17.42 8.94
CA LYS A 51 4.94 17.56 8.87
C LYS A 51 5.73 16.25 8.96
N ALA A 52 5.16 15.12 8.52
CA ALA A 52 5.97 13.94 8.23
C ALA A 52 7.07 14.30 7.22
N LYS A 53 8.26 13.69 7.37
CA LYS A 53 9.40 13.91 6.49
C LYS A 53 9.19 13.29 5.11
N SER A 54 8.58 12.10 5.05
CA SER A 54 8.17 11.44 3.81
C SER A 54 7.13 10.37 4.10
N VAL A 55 6.39 9.94 3.06
CA VAL A 55 5.42 8.85 3.17
C VAL A 55 5.64 7.84 2.06
N SER A 56 5.82 6.57 2.42
CA SER A 56 5.84 5.43 1.49
C SER A 56 4.72 4.47 1.83
N ALA A 57 4.28 3.67 0.88
CA ALA A 57 3.23 2.68 1.07
C ALA A 57 3.70 1.28 0.73
N TYR A 58 3.35 0.29 1.56
CA TYR A 58 3.66 -1.13 1.39
C TYR A 58 2.35 -1.90 1.50
N ILE A 59 1.92 -2.48 0.38
CA ILE A 59 0.59 -3.08 0.24
C ILE A 59 0.74 -4.48 -0.35
N THR A 60 0.05 -5.48 0.21
CA THR A 60 0.16 -6.84 -0.32
C THR A 60 -0.42 -6.92 -1.73
N HIS A 61 -1.68 -6.52 -1.91
CA HIS A 61 -2.43 -6.72 -3.15
C HIS A 61 -2.64 -5.42 -3.91
N GLY A 62 -1.94 -5.25 -5.04
CA GLY A 62 -2.06 -4.08 -5.92
C GLY A 62 -3.11 -4.26 -7.02
N VAL A 63 -4.41 -4.13 -6.72
CA VAL A 63 -5.50 -4.18 -7.72
C VAL A 63 -5.37 -3.00 -8.70
N LEU A 64 -5.11 -1.80 -8.19
CA LEU A 64 -4.77 -0.61 -8.98
C LEU A 64 -5.73 -0.31 -10.14
N SER A 65 -7.04 -0.39 -9.89
CA SER A 65 -8.06 -0.13 -10.91
C SER A 65 -8.21 1.35 -11.26
N ASN A 66 -8.90 1.65 -12.37
CA ASN A 66 -9.50 2.96 -12.62
C ASN A 66 -8.56 4.17 -12.42
N GLY A 67 -7.46 4.20 -13.18
CA GLY A 67 -6.49 5.30 -13.15
C GLY A 67 -5.67 5.40 -11.86
N ALA A 68 -5.70 4.39 -10.99
CA ALA A 68 -4.94 4.36 -9.74
C ALA A 68 -3.44 4.59 -9.96
N VAL A 69 -2.84 3.99 -11.00
CA VAL A 69 -1.41 4.18 -11.31
C VAL A 69 -1.08 5.65 -11.51
N LYS A 70 -1.88 6.36 -12.34
CA LYS A 70 -1.71 7.80 -12.55
C LYS A 70 -1.92 8.59 -11.26
N ARG A 71 -2.94 8.22 -10.47
CA ARG A 71 -3.21 8.85 -9.16
C ARG A 71 -2.02 8.72 -8.22
N VAL A 72 -1.35 7.57 -8.18
CA VAL A 72 -0.13 7.35 -7.39
C VAL A 72 1.02 8.21 -7.90
N ASP A 73 1.22 8.28 -9.22
CA ASP A 73 2.24 9.14 -9.83
C ASP A 73 2.03 10.62 -9.47
N ASP A 74 0.79 11.09 -9.55
CA ASP A 74 0.40 12.48 -9.26
C ASP A 74 0.34 12.78 -7.74
N SER A 75 0.45 11.75 -6.87
CA SER A 75 0.34 11.89 -5.42
C SER A 75 1.64 12.34 -4.74
N MET A 76 1.54 12.64 -3.45
CA MET A 76 2.68 12.97 -2.59
C MET A 76 3.43 11.75 -2.02
N LEU A 77 3.07 10.53 -2.42
CA LEU A 77 3.83 9.33 -2.05
C LEU A 77 5.24 9.39 -2.61
N LYS A 78 6.21 8.97 -1.79
CA LYS A 78 7.58 8.70 -2.21
C LYS A 78 7.63 7.46 -3.10
N GLU A 79 7.02 6.36 -2.64
CA GLU A 79 6.88 5.12 -3.39
C GLU A 79 5.63 4.35 -2.93
N LEU A 80 5.09 3.52 -3.81
CA LEU A 80 4.13 2.47 -3.53
C LEU A 80 4.76 1.12 -3.86
N VAL A 81 4.92 0.28 -2.87
CA VAL A 81 5.44 -1.07 -2.99
C VAL A 81 4.28 -2.05 -2.93
N VAL A 82 4.17 -2.89 -3.95
CA VAL A 82 3.16 -3.96 -4.04
C VAL A 82 3.80 -5.31 -4.31
N THR A 83 3.10 -6.41 -3.99
CA THR A 83 3.55 -7.73 -4.44
C THR A 83 3.06 -8.03 -5.86
N ASP A 84 3.63 -9.08 -6.48
CA ASP A 84 3.14 -9.67 -7.73
C ASP A 84 1.97 -10.66 -7.52
N SER A 85 1.28 -10.62 -6.37
CA SER A 85 0.08 -11.43 -6.11
C SER A 85 -1.08 -11.16 -7.07
N ILE A 86 -1.07 -10.00 -7.75
CA ILE A 86 -1.95 -9.66 -8.86
C ILE A 86 -1.06 -9.26 -10.04
N ASP A 87 -1.32 -9.83 -11.22
CA ASP A 87 -0.50 -9.64 -12.41
C ASP A 87 -0.33 -8.15 -12.76
N PRO A 88 0.90 -7.61 -12.68
CA PRO A 88 1.17 -6.21 -12.99
C PRO A 88 1.13 -5.90 -14.49
N ASN A 89 1.23 -6.90 -15.37
CA ASN A 89 1.32 -6.70 -16.82
C ASN A 89 0.03 -6.19 -17.45
N GLY A 90 -1.10 -6.27 -16.75
CA GLY A 90 -2.37 -5.66 -17.16
C GLY A 90 -2.38 -4.12 -17.08
N ARG A 91 -1.35 -3.50 -16.49
CA ARG A 91 -1.29 -2.05 -16.31
C ARG A 91 -0.88 -1.37 -17.62
N LYS A 92 -1.78 -0.51 -18.13
CA LYS A 92 -1.53 0.30 -19.34
C LYS A 92 -0.46 1.39 -19.17
N HIS A 93 -0.19 1.77 -17.92
CA HIS A 93 0.70 2.89 -17.57
C HIS A 93 1.85 2.38 -16.70
N LYS A 94 3.09 2.71 -17.07
CA LYS A 94 4.28 2.42 -16.26
C LYS A 94 4.50 3.59 -15.29
N SER A 95 4.72 3.26 -14.02
CA SER A 95 5.00 4.25 -12.97
C SER A 95 6.43 4.07 -12.47
N ASN A 96 7.10 5.19 -12.19
CA ASN A 96 8.41 5.19 -11.51
C ASN A 96 8.28 5.17 -9.98
N LYS A 97 7.07 5.40 -9.45
CA LYS A 97 6.78 5.35 -8.00
C LYS A 97 6.29 3.97 -7.55
N ILE A 98 5.81 3.13 -8.46
CA ILE A 98 5.34 1.79 -8.13
C ILE A 98 6.47 0.78 -8.29
N ARG A 99 6.81 0.10 -7.21
CA ARG A 99 7.80 -0.97 -7.16
C ARG A 99 7.11 -2.29 -6.82
N GLU A 100 7.54 -3.36 -7.48
CA GLU A 100 7.00 -4.70 -7.27
C GLU A 100 7.99 -5.59 -6.51
N ILE A 101 7.47 -6.45 -5.65
CA ILE A 101 8.21 -7.49 -4.94
C ILE A 101 7.57 -8.83 -5.25
N SER A 102 8.37 -9.80 -5.69
CA SER A 102 7.83 -11.12 -5.97
C SER A 102 7.53 -11.91 -4.69
N VAL A 103 6.36 -12.53 -4.61
CA VAL A 103 6.02 -13.53 -3.61
C VAL A 103 6.18 -14.96 -4.13
N ALA A 104 6.66 -15.15 -5.37
CA ALA A 104 6.80 -16.46 -5.99
C ALA A 104 7.66 -17.43 -5.17
N ALA A 105 8.77 -16.96 -4.59
CA ALA A 105 9.63 -17.79 -3.74
C ALA A 105 8.92 -18.26 -2.46
N LEU A 106 8.20 -17.35 -1.79
CA LEU A 106 7.42 -17.65 -0.59
C LEU A 106 6.29 -18.65 -0.88
N MET A 107 5.56 -18.43 -1.98
CA MET A 107 4.49 -19.33 -2.42
C MET A 107 5.05 -20.71 -2.83
N GLY A 108 6.21 -20.73 -3.51
CA GLY A 108 6.89 -21.97 -3.89
C GLY A 108 7.31 -22.80 -2.69
N ASP A 109 7.90 -22.18 -1.65
CA ASP A 109 8.28 -22.88 -0.42
C ASP A 109 7.03 -23.38 0.34
N ALA A 110 5.95 -22.58 0.41
CA ALA A 110 4.69 -23.01 1.00
C ALA A 110 4.11 -24.26 0.30
N ILE A 111 4.06 -24.27 -1.04
CA ILE A 111 3.59 -25.42 -1.82
C ILE A 111 4.50 -26.64 -1.57
N TRP A 112 5.82 -26.44 -1.57
CA TRP A 112 6.78 -27.52 -1.34
C TRP A 112 6.61 -28.14 0.05
N ARG A 113 6.43 -27.32 1.09
CA ARG A 113 6.19 -27.80 2.46
C ARG A 113 4.90 -28.59 2.58
N ILE A 114 3.81 -28.11 1.98
CA ILE A 114 2.53 -28.83 1.95
C ILE A 114 2.71 -30.21 1.28
N ALA A 115 3.40 -30.26 0.13
CA ALA A 115 3.65 -31.50 -0.59
C ALA A 115 4.56 -32.50 0.17
N ASN A 116 5.38 -32.01 1.09
CA ASN A 116 6.30 -32.82 1.90
C ASN A 116 5.85 -32.97 3.36
N GLU A 117 4.59 -32.64 3.69
CA GLU A 117 4.05 -32.68 5.06
C GLU A 117 4.90 -31.93 6.10
N GLN A 118 5.56 -30.86 5.66
CA GLN A 118 6.37 -30.01 6.53
C GLN A 118 5.57 -28.83 7.06
N SER A 119 6.05 -28.25 8.16
CA SER A 119 5.42 -27.06 8.76
C SER A 119 5.47 -25.87 7.80
N VAL A 120 4.29 -25.32 7.48
CA VAL A 120 4.13 -24.04 6.77
C VAL A 120 4.33 -22.87 7.73
N SER A 121 4.01 -23.04 9.03
CA SER A 121 4.11 -21.98 10.03
C SER A 121 5.53 -21.44 10.20
N SER A 122 6.56 -22.25 9.92
CA SER A 122 7.96 -21.80 9.97
C SER A 122 8.35 -20.83 8.85
N LEU A 123 7.45 -20.51 7.91
CA LEU A 123 7.66 -19.42 6.94
C LEU A 123 7.45 -18.02 7.54
N PHE A 124 6.89 -17.95 8.75
CA PHE A 124 6.50 -16.70 9.42
C PHE A 124 7.35 -16.37 10.65
N GLU A 125 8.40 -17.15 10.92
CA GLU A 125 9.37 -16.96 12.02
C GLU A 125 10.67 -16.30 11.55
#